data_AF-A0AAP8GEJ0-F1
#
_entry.id   AF-A0AAP8GEJ0-F1
#
_cell.length_a   1.000
_cell.length_b   1.000
_cell.length_c   1.000
_cell.angle_alpha   90.00
_cell.angle_beta   90.00
_cell.angle_gamma   90.00
#
_symmetry.space_group_name_H-M   'P 1'
#
loop_
_entity.id
_entity.type
_entity.pdbx_description
1 polymer ?
#
loop_
_entity_poly.entity_id
_entity_poly.type
_entity_poly.pdbx_seq_one_letter_code
_entity_poly.pdbx_strand_id
1 'polypeptide(L)'
;MENSLQSAVRDQVHSNTRVRFPMVRKGFLASPENPQGIRGQDEFVRVSWDEALAGGYTGHLGDYSTGAAQAIMPYVVGGSEVYQQQTSWPLVLEHSDVVVLWSANPLNTLKIAWNASDEQGLSYFSALRDSGKKLICIDPMRSETVDFFG
;
A
#
# COMPACT_ATOMS: atom_id res chain seq x y z
N MET A 1 5.25 15.39 -12.80
CA MET A 1 6.10 14.19 -12.75
C MET A 1 5.39 13.09 -13.52
N GLU A 2 6.10 12.30 -14.31
CA GLU A 2 5.49 11.14 -14.98
C GLU A 2 5.13 10.08 -13.92
N ASN A 3 3.92 9.51 -14.01
CA ASN A 3 3.47 8.46 -13.09
C ASN A 3 3.70 7.09 -13.74
N SER A 4 4.77 6.41 -13.33
CA SER A 4 5.19 5.11 -13.89
C SER A 4 4.11 4.03 -13.82
N LEU A 5 3.18 4.14 -12.86
CA LEU A 5 2.07 3.19 -12.70
C LEU A 5 1.16 3.16 -13.94
N GLN A 6 1.03 4.28 -14.66
CA GLN A 6 0.18 4.35 -15.86
C GLN A 6 0.69 3.45 -16.99
N SER A 7 2.00 3.20 -17.05
CA SER A 7 2.61 2.32 -18.06
C SER A 7 2.67 0.85 -17.63
N ALA A 8 2.70 0.57 -16.33
CA ALA A 8 2.94 -0.77 -15.80
C ALA A 8 1.69 -1.68 -15.79
N VAL A 9 0.48 -1.11 -15.83
CA VAL A 9 -0.78 -1.87 -15.70
C VAL A 9 -0.93 -2.95 -16.77
N ARG A 10 -0.50 -2.69 -18.00
CA ARG A 10 -0.59 -3.65 -19.11
C ARG A 10 0.16 -4.94 -18.80
N ASP A 11 1.36 -4.82 -18.23
CA ASP A 11 2.23 -5.97 -17.97
C ASP A 11 1.71 -6.84 -16.83
N GLN A 12 0.92 -6.28 -15.91
CA GLN A 12 0.31 -7.03 -14.81
C GLN A 12 -0.71 -8.07 -15.31
N VAL A 13 -1.43 -7.77 -16.40
CA VAL A 13 -2.45 -8.68 -16.95
C VAL A 13 -1.83 -9.93 -17.57
N HIS A 14 -0.68 -9.77 -18.24
CA HIS A 14 -0.01 -10.80 -19.05
C HIS A 14 1.32 -11.30 -18.45
N SER A 15 1.53 -11.09 -17.15
CA SER A 15 2.77 -11.51 -16.48
C SER A 15 2.99 -13.02 -16.52
N ASN A 16 4.25 -13.43 -16.67
CA ASN A 16 4.70 -14.82 -16.53
C ASN A 16 4.42 -15.40 -15.12
N THR A 17 4.24 -14.55 -14.10
CA THR A 17 3.92 -14.95 -12.73
C THR A 17 2.42 -15.10 -12.47
N ARG A 18 1.56 -14.95 -13.50
CA ARG A 18 0.10 -15.09 -13.36
C ARG A 18 -0.28 -16.52 -12.94
N VAL A 19 -1.05 -16.65 -11.87
CA VAL A 19 -1.71 -17.91 -11.50
C VAL A 19 -2.77 -18.23 -12.57
N ARG A 20 -2.55 -19.31 -13.33
CA ARG A 20 -3.36 -19.69 -14.49
C ARG A 20 -4.50 -20.66 -14.18
N PHE A 21 -4.33 -21.50 -13.17
CA PHE A 21 -5.26 -22.56 -12.80
C PHE A 21 -5.35 -22.66 -11.28
N PRO A 22 -6.40 -23.30 -10.74
CA PRO A 22 -6.41 -23.74 -9.36
C PRO A 22 -5.23 -24.67 -9.09
N MET A 23 -4.48 -24.39 -8.02
CA MET A 23 -3.34 -25.17 -7.60
C MET A 23 -3.48 -25.51 -6.13
N VAL A 24 -3.17 -26.75 -5.76
CA VAL A 24 -3.14 -27.19 -4.36
C VAL A 24 -1.75 -27.69 -4.04
N ARG A 25 -1.28 -27.38 -2.83
CA ARG A 25 -0.02 -27.88 -2.33
C ARG A 25 -0.07 -29.41 -2.25
N LYS A 26 0.88 -30.09 -2.88
CA LYS A 26 0.89 -31.55 -3.08
C LYS A 26 0.70 -32.33 -1.79
N GLY A 27 1.46 -32.00 -0.75
CA GLY A 27 1.35 -32.70 0.52
C GLY A 27 0.08 -32.38 1.32
N PHE A 28 -0.58 -31.25 1.04
CA PHE A 28 -1.93 -30.99 1.57
C PHE A 28 -2.99 -31.79 0.82
N LEU A 29 -2.93 -31.85 -0.51
CA LEU A 29 -3.87 -32.63 -1.31
C LEU A 29 -3.80 -34.12 -0.99
N ALA A 30 -2.60 -34.65 -0.75
CA ALA A 30 -2.39 -36.06 -0.44
C ALA A 30 -2.93 -36.47 0.95
N SER A 31 -2.98 -35.55 1.92
CA SER A 31 -3.43 -35.83 3.28
C SER A 31 -3.92 -34.56 3.98
N PRO A 32 -5.17 -34.11 3.75
CA PRO A 32 -5.65 -32.82 4.25
C PRO A 32 -5.65 -32.68 5.78
N GLU A 33 -5.94 -33.75 6.51
CA GLU A 33 -5.94 -33.75 7.99
C GLU A 33 -4.54 -33.82 8.61
N ASN A 34 -3.58 -34.38 7.89
CA ASN A 34 -2.17 -34.44 8.31
C ASN A 34 -1.22 -34.12 7.14
N PRO A 35 -1.20 -32.86 6.68
CA PRO A 35 -0.51 -32.47 5.46
C PRO A 35 1.00 -32.72 5.56
N GLN A 36 1.55 -33.46 4.62
CA GLN A 36 3.01 -33.64 4.51
C GLN A 36 3.66 -32.46 3.79
N GLY A 37 4.98 -32.25 3.92
CA GLY A 37 5.70 -31.13 3.28
C GLY A 37 5.61 -29.78 4.02
N ILE A 38 6.48 -28.82 3.64
CA ILE A 38 6.64 -27.53 4.33
C ILE A 38 6.00 -26.40 3.51
N ARG A 39 5.16 -25.56 4.15
CA ARG A 39 4.62 -24.34 3.51
C ARG A 39 5.78 -23.45 3.04
N GLY A 40 5.75 -23.06 1.76
CA GLY A 40 6.82 -22.27 1.12
C GLY A 40 7.93 -23.10 0.45
N GLN A 41 7.94 -24.43 0.61
CA GLN A 41 8.91 -25.32 -0.07
C GLN A 41 8.27 -26.49 -0.83
N ASP A 42 7.01 -26.80 -0.53
CA ASP A 42 6.30 -27.90 -1.16
C ASP A 42 5.84 -27.56 -2.60
N GLU A 43 5.71 -28.61 -3.42
CA GLU A 43 5.26 -28.52 -4.81
C GLU A 43 3.76 -28.18 -4.87
N PHE A 44 3.36 -27.42 -5.89
CA PHE A 44 1.96 -27.17 -6.21
C PHE A 44 1.55 -28.01 -7.42
N VAL A 45 0.43 -28.72 -7.29
CA VAL A 45 -0.18 -29.50 -8.37
C VAL A 45 -1.47 -28.83 -8.83
N ARG A 46 -1.74 -28.88 -10.14
CA ARG A 46 -2.96 -28.35 -10.73
C ARG A 46 -4.15 -29.25 -10.39
N VAL A 47 -5.28 -28.64 -10.07
CA VAL A 47 -6.57 -29.32 -9.86
C VAL A 47 -7.68 -28.67 -10.70
N SER A 48 -8.84 -29.32 -10.78
CA SER A 48 -10.05 -28.74 -11.36
C SER A 48 -10.66 -27.65 -10.44
N TRP A 49 -11.54 -26.82 -10.99
CA TRP A 49 -12.28 -25.83 -10.19
C TRP A 49 -13.25 -26.51 -9.20
N ASP A 50 -13.86 -27.63 -9.57
CA ASP A 50 -14.77 -28.37 -8.69
C ASP A 50 -14.04 -28.93 -7.46
N GLU A 51 -12.85 -29.53 -7.68
CA GLU A 51 -11.99 -30.02 -6.59
C GLU A 51 -11.51 -28.87 -5.69
N ALA A 52 -11.15 -27.73 -6.27
CA ALA A 52 -10.70 -26.57 -5.51
C ALA A 52 -11.81 -25.99 -4.62
N LEU A 53 -13.05 -25.91 -5.12
CA LEU A 53 -14.20 -25.42 -4.36
C LEU A 53 -14.60 -26.36 -3.22
N ALA A 54 -14.44 -27.67 -3.41
CA ALA A 54 -14.71 -28.67 -2.37
C ALA A 54 -13.68 -28.65 -1.22
N GLY A 55 -12.46 -28.14 -1.46
CA GLY A 55 -11.36 -28.14 -0.50
C GLY A 55 -11.47 -27.14 0.66
N GLY A 56 -12.49 -26.27 0.67
CA GLY A 56 -12.73 -25.28 1.71
C GLY A 56 -11.90 -23.99 1.56
N TYR A 57 -12.16 -23.01 2.44
CA TYR A 57 -11.46 -21.71 2.45
C TYR A 57 -11.03 -21.35 3.87
N THR A 58 -9.93 -20.60 4.00
CA THR A 58 -9.53 -20.00 5.28
C THR A 58 -10.12 -18.60 5.39
N GLY A 59 -10.89 -18.36 6.46
CA GLY A 59 -11.44 -17.05 6.78
C GLY A 59 -10.39 -15.95 6.87
N HIS A 60 -10.76 -14.74 6.49
CA HIS A 60 -9.99 -13.53 6.77
C HIS A 60 -10.84 -12.57 7.59
N LEU A 61 -10.19 -11.77 8.44
CA LEU A 61 -10.82 -10.69 9.17
C LEU A 61 -10.10 -9.39 8.83
N GLY A 62 -10.84 -8.41 8.33
CA GLY A 62 -10.28 -7.15 7.84
C GLY A 62 -9.39 -7.32 6.61
N ASP A 63 -8.71 -6.23 6.27
CA ASP A 63 -7.61 -6.21 5.31
C ASP A 63 -6.26 -6.10 6.05
N TYR A 64 -5.16 -6.25 5.32
CA TYR A 64 -3.81 -6.26 5.93
C TYR A 64 -3.36 -4.90 6.48
N SER A 65 -3.96 -3.78 6.05
CA SER A 65 -3.50 -2.43 6.38
C SER A 65 -4.51 -1.66 7.24
N THR A 66 -5.67 -1.33 6.68
CA THR A 66 -6.81 -0.75 7.40
C THR A 66 -7.23 -1.62 8.57
N GLY A 67 -7.33 -2.94 8.39
CA GLY A 67 -7.70 -3.86 9.47
C GLY A 67 -6.70 -3.83 10.62
N ALA A 68 -5.40 -3.80 10.31
CA ALA A 68 -4.34 -3.69 11.31
C ALA A 68 -4.35 -2.32 12.01
N ALA A 69 -4.49 -1.23 11.25
CA ALA A 69 -4.55 0.12 11.79
C ALA A 69 -5.77 0.32 12.69
N GLN A 70 -6.94 -0.17 12.30
CA GLN A 70 -8.16 -0.09 13.10
C GLN A 70 -8.04 -0.84 14.44
N ALA A 71 -7.24 -1.92 14.48
CA ALA A 71 -6.99 -2.64 15.72
C ALA A 71 -6.06 -1.87 16.67
N ILE A 72 -4.95 -1.31 16.17
CA ILE A 72 -3.92 -0.74 17.04
C ILE A 72 -4.11 0.77 17.33
N MET A 73 -4.56 1.56 16.36
CA MET A 73 -4.56 3.02 16.46
C MET A 73 -5.40 3.59 17.62
N PRO A 74 -6.57 3.03 17.99
CA PRO A 74 -7.32 3.49 19.17
C PRO A 74 -6.48 3.49 20.46
N TYR A 75 -5.52 2.56 20.58
CA TYR A 75 -4.64 2.45 21.73
C TYR A 75 -3.40 3.35 21.66
N VAL A 76 -3.00 3.77 20.45
CA VAL A 76 -1.81 4.62 20.25
C VAL A 76 -2.18 6.09 20.29
N VAL A 77 -3.23 6.50 19.59
CA VAL A 77 -3.59 7.91 19.37
C VAL A 77 -5.01 8.27 19.83
N GLY A 78 -5.74 7.33 20.45
CA GLY A 78 -7.09 7.58 20.97
C GLY A 78 -8.21 7.60 19.91
N GLY A 79 -7.90 7.26 18.66
CA GLY A 79 -8.86 7.26 17.55
C GLY A 79 -8.28 6.64 16.27
N SER A 80 -9.06 6.68 15.18
CA SER A 80 -8.61 6.28 13.83
C SER A 80 -7.98 7.46 13.08
N GLU A 81 -7.12 8.25 13.73
CA GLU A 81 -6.56 9.52 13.23
C GLU A 81 -5.97 9.40 11.82
N VAL A 82 -5.36 8.25 11.49
CA VAL A 82 -4.76 7.96 10.19
C VAL A 82 -5.74 7.96 9.01
N TYR A 83 -7.06 7.90 9.27
CA TYR A 83 -8.12 7.92 8.26
C TYR A 83 -9.08 9.10 8.43
N GLN A 84 -8.80 10.04 9.33
CA GLN A 84 -9.63 11.22 9.51
C GLN A 84 -9.29 12.30 8.48
N GLN A 85 -10.27 13.16 8.22
CA GLN A 85 -10.08 14.33 7.36
C GLN A 85 -9.04 15.27 7.97
N GLN A 86 -8.01 15.58 7.19
CA GLN A 86 -6.95 16.49 7.59
C GLN A 86 -7.29 17.94 7.24
N THR A 87 -6.58 18.88 7.87
CA THR A 87 -6.63 20.31 7.53
C THR A 87 -6.36 20.53 6.04
N SER A 88 -7.09 21.46 5.43
CA SER A 88 -6.96 21.74 4.00
C SER A 88 -5.62 22.41 3.68
N TRP A 89 -5.06 22.08 2.50
CA TRP A 89 -3.80 22.65 2.02
C TRP A 89 -3.76 24.19 1.96
N PRO A 90 -4.82 24.90 1.53
CA PRO A 90 -4.82 26.36 1.57
C PRO A 90 -4.55 26.93 2.96
N LEU A 91 -5.14 26.36 4.01
CA LEU A 91 -4.93 26.81 5.39
C LEU A 91 -3.51 26.51 5.88
N VAL A 92 -2.94 25.37 5.49
CA VAL A 92 -1.53 25.04 5.78
C VAL A 92 -0.61 26.07 5.15
N LEU A 93 -0.83 26.40 3.86
CA LEU A 93 -0.05 27.40 3.13
C LEU A 93 -0.23 28.81 3.70
N GLU A 94 -1.41 29.16 4.19
CA GLU A 94 -1.68 30.47 4.76
C GLU A 94 -1.06 30.65 6.15
N HIS A 95 -1.19 29.65 7.03
CA HIS A 95 -0.94 29.82 8.46
C HIS A 95 0.32 29.14 9.01
N SER A 96 1.01 28.30 8.23
CA SER A 96 2.23 27.62 8.71
C SER A 96 3.49 28.41 8.34
N ASP A 97 4.39 28.61 9.29
CA ASP A 97 5.73 29.18 9.05
C ASP A 97 6.79 28.10 8.80
N VAL A 98 6.63 26.96 9.48
CA VAL A 98 7.52 25.81 9.42
C VAL A 98 6.70 24.56 9.13
N VAL A 99 7.14 23.74 8.17
CA VAL A 99 6.54 22.43 7.89
C VAL A 99 7.60 21.35 8.05
N VAL A 100 7.29 20.35 8.88
CA VAL A 100 8.17 19.21 9.14
C VAL A 100 7.57 17.96 8.49
N LEU A 101 8.31 17.38 7.56
CA LEU A 101 8.02 16.09 6.96
C LEU A 101 8.85 15.02 7.64
N TRP A 102 8.22 14.27 8.54
CA TRP A 102 8.91 13.24 9.32
C TRP A 102 8.56 11.85 8.78
N SER A 103 9.57 11.13 8.28
CA SER A 103 9.42 9.78 7.70
C SER A 103 8.35 9.73 6.61
N ALA A 104 8.22 10.80 5.83
CA ALA A 104 7.17 10.99 4.84
C ALA A 104 7.78 11.21 3.45
N ASN A 105 7.38 10.37 2.48
CA ASN A 105 7.76 10.49 1.07
C ASN A 105 6.53 10.69 0.13
N PRO A 106 5.79 11.80 0.30
CA PRO A 106 4.57 12.12 -0.44
C PRO A 106 4.74 12.19 -1.96
N LEU A 107 5.91 12.55 -2.48
CA LEU A 107 6.13 12.53 -3.93
C LEU A 107 6.06 11.12 -4.53
N ASN A 108 6.33 10.10 -3.73
CA ASN A 108 6.13 8.71 -4.13
C ASN A 108 4.71 8.24 -3.80
N THR A 109 4.22 8.53 -2.58
CA THR A 109 3.00 7.91 -2.05
C THR A 109 1.70 8.57 -2.50
N LEU A 110 1.71 9.83 -2.95
CA LEU A 110 0.51 10.53 -3.45
C LEU A 110 0.14 10.19 -4.90
N LYS A 111 0.89 9.28 -5.54
CA LYS A 111 0.60 8.81 -6.91
C LYS A 111 -0.55 7.80 -6.99
N ILE A 112 -1.03 7.32 -5.84
CA ILE A 112 -2.15 6.38 -5.72
C ILE A 112 -3.24 6.96 -4.82
N ALA A 113 -4.44 6.41 -4.93
CA ALA A 113 -5.54 6.70 -4.02
C ALA A 113 -6.34 5.41 -3.75
N TRP A 114 -7.22 5.44 -2.75
CA TRP A 114 -8.20 4.39 -2.52
C TRP A 114 -9.16 4.23 -3.70
N ASN A 115 -9.53 5.36 -4.32
CA ASN A 115 -10.31 5.43 -5.55
C ASN A 115 -9.40 5.80 -6.74
N ALA A 116 -9.96 6.40 -7.78
CA ALA A 116 -9.16 7.05 -8.82
C ALA A 116 -8.43 8.27 -8.24
N SER A 117 -7.11 8.29 -8.32
CA SER A 117 -6.31 9.44 -7.90
C SER A 117 -6.51 10.60 -8.87
N ASP A 118 -6.68 11.80 -8.33
CA ASP A 118 -6.64 13.06 -9.09
C ASP A 118 -5.26 13.73 -9.04
N GLU A 119 -4.31 13.14 -8.32
CA GLU A 119 -2.94 13.63 -8.09
C GLU A 119 -2.86 15.07 -7.55
N GLN A 120 -3.96 15.64 -7.02
CA GLN A 120 -4.02 17.04 -6.59
C GLN A 120 -3.03 17.36 -5.47
N GLY A 121 -2.71 16.38 -4.61
CA GLY A 121 -1.73 16.56 -3.55
C GLY A 121 -0.36 17.05 -4.06
N LEU A 122 0.08 16.60 -5.25
CA LEU A 122 1.40 16.95 -5.80
C LEU A 122 1.52 18.43 -6.16
N SER A 123 0.43 19.08 -6.58
CA SER A 123 0.43 20.51 -6.90
C SER A 123 0.58 21.37 -5.64
N TYR A 124 -0.03 20.98 -4.53
CA TYR A 124 0.13 21.65 -3.24
C TYR A 124 1.53 21.49 -2.66
N PHE A 125 2.18 20.35 -2.88
CA PHE A 125 3.60 20.17 -2.53
C PHE A 125 4.51 21.11 -3.35
N SER A 126 4.18 21.36 -4.61
CA SER A 126 4.89 22.36 -5.44
C SER A 126 4.65 23.78 -4.92
N ALA A 127 3.41 24.12 -4.58
CA ALA A 127 3.09 25.40 -3.95
C ALA A 127 3.80 25.57 -2.59
N LEU A 128 3.92 24.51 -1.80
CA LEU A 128 4.64 24.53 -0.52
C LEU A 128 6.13 24.81 -0.72
N ARG A 129 6.78 24.18 -1.70
CA ARG A 129 8.18 24.45 -2.06
C ARG A 129 8.36 25.92 -2.45
N ASP A 130 7.46 26.43 -3.29
CA ASP A 130 7.55 27.78 -3.85
C ASP A 130 7.11 28.88 -2.86
N SER A 131 6.55 28.50 -1.71
CA SER A 131 6.06 29.44 -0.68
C SER A 131 7.17 30.16 0.11
N GLY A 132 8.41 29.69 0.04
CA GLY A 132 9.53 30.24 0.82
C GLY A 132 9.50 29.93 2.32
N LYS A 133 8.58 29.06 2.77
CA LYS A 133 8.47 28.61 4.17
C LYS A 133 9.67 27.75 4.56
N LYS A 134 9.90 27.61 5.86
CA LYS A 134 10.94 26.70 6.36
C LYS A 134 10.44 25.26 6.25
N LEU A 135 11.12 24.46 5.44
CA LEU A 135 10.79 23.05 5.24
C LEU A 135 11.89 22.19 5.89
N ILE A 136 11.48 21.18 6.66
CA ILE A 136 12.40 20.25 7.32
C ILE A 136 11.96 18.84 6.97
N CYS A 137 12.82 18.08 6.27
CA CYS A 137 12.59 16.66 6.03
C CYS A 137 13.46 15.84 6.98
N ILE A 138 12.84 14.97 7.78
CA ILE A 138 13.51 14.04 8.69
C ILE A 138 13.26 12.63 8.17
N ASP A 139 14.23 12.09 7.46
CA ASP A 139 14.13 10.79 6.80
C ASP A 139 15.50 10.07 6.91
N PRO A 140 15.54 8.79 7.35
CA PRO A 140 16.79 8.02 7.37
C PRO A 140 17.35 7.79 5.96
N MET A 141 16.54 7.95 4.91
CA MET A 141 16.97 7.90 3.52
C MET A 141 16.81 9.27 2.86
N ARG A 142 17.66 9.56 1.87
CA ARG A 142 17.46 10.72 1.00
C ARG A 142 16.39 10.37 -0.04
N SER A 143 15.12 10.57 0.32
CA SER A 143 13.96 10.24 -0.51
C SER A 143 13.70 11.28 -1.60
N GLU A 144 12.88 10.94 -2.60
CA GLU A 144 12.53 11.85 -3.70
C GLU A 144 11.87 13.14 -3.19
N THR A 145 11.15 13.07 -2.07
CA THR A 145 10.57 14.26 -1.41
C THR A 145 11.67 15.16 -0.82
N VAL A 146 12.71 14.57 -0.23
CA VAL A 146 13.87 15.34 0.28
C VAL A 146 14.56 16.04 -0.89
N ASP A 147 14.85 15.32 -1.98
CA ASP A 147 15.48 15.90 -3.17
C ASP A 147 14.65 17.01 -3.81
N PHE A 148 13.33 16.91 -3.74
CA PHE A 148 12.43 17.92 -4.30
C PHE A 148 12.42 19.23 -3.52
N PHE A 149 12.52 19.17 -2.19
CA PHE A 149 12.54 20.36 -1.35
C PHE A 149 13.94 20.96 -1.17
N GLY A 150 14.99 20.21 -1.48
CA GLY A 150 16.40 20.62 -1.34
C GLY A 150 16.97 20.33 0.04
#